data_AF-A0A542FX28-F1
#
_entry.id   AF-A0A542FX28-F1
#
_cell.length_a   1.000
_cell.length_b   1.000
_cell.length_c   1.000
_cell.angle_alpha   90.00
_cell.angle_beta   90.00
_cell.angle_gamma   90.00
#
_symmetry.space_group_name_H-M   'P 1'
#
loop_
_entity.id
_entity.type
_entity.pdbx_description
1 polymer ?
#
loop_
_entity_poly.entity_id
_entity_poly.type
_entity_poly.pdbx_seq_one_letter_code
_entity_poly.pdbx_strand_id
1 'polypeptide(L)'
;MTDLQIVQLYPDLLGVTGDRGNVDVLATRARLAGLDAAITSIGMADAAEPDADVIVIGNGPLSALRTVRDDLFGRRAWLSRQREAGAVIFAVGAGAELLAANVRVLDGPDIEGLGLVPATVARTRDRRVGYIVAETRDGRLVGFEDHASVWTLQPGADPAIRYGTVVAGRGSLDPAGETVVVDGVYATNVQGPALPLNPQLADAILRTAVAKRGGEYDTGAAHAQIDDYARHARAEIERRAASKHFTAIQL
;
A
#
# COMPACT_ATOMS: atom_id res chain seq x y z
N MET A 1 10.44 10.96 24.19
CA MET A 1 10.71 10.32 22.89
C MET A 1 9.35 9.97 22.31
N THR A 2 9.12 10.29 21.03
CA THR A 2 7.83 10.00 20.39
C THR A 2 7.93 8.60 19.81
N ASP A 3 7.27 7.65 20.46
CA ASP A 3 7.17 6.28 19.95
C ASP A 3 6.15 6.26 18.81
N LEU A 4 6.60 5.79 17.64
CA LEU A 4 5.77 5.52 16.47
C LEU A 4 5.26 4.07 16.53
N GLN A 5 3.95 3.89 16.65
CA GLN A 5 3.28 2.60 16.66
C GLN A 5 2.89 2.19 15.24
N ILE A 6 3.54 1.15 14.73
CA ILE A 6 3.22 0.55 13.42
C ILE A 6 2.44 -0.74 13.66
N VAL A 7 1.18 -0.78 13.22
CA VAL A 7 0.31 -1.94 13.35
C VAL A 7 0.24 -2.68 12.01
N GLN A 8 0.61 -3.95 11.99
CA GLN A 8 0.45 -4.83 10.83
C GLN A 8 -0.78 -5.72 11.01
N LEU A 9 -1.75 -5.62 10.09
CA LEU A 9 -2.93 -6.47 10.09
C LEU A 9 -2.72 -7.73 9.24
N TYR A 10 -3.09 -8.87 9.81
CA TYR A 10 -3.15 -10.20 9.19
C TYR A 10 -1.84 -10.66 8.52
N PRO A 11 -0.67 -10.55 9.14
CA PRO A 11 0.62 -10.86 8.50
C PRO A 11 0.72 -12.29 7.94
N ASP A 12 -0.03 -13.25 8.49
CA ASP A 12 0.00 -14.66 8.07
C ASP A 12 -0.89 -14.95 6.85
N LEU A 13 -1.92 -14.12 6.62
CA LEU A 13 -2.86 -14.26 5.49
C LEU A 13 -2.60 -13.23 4.39
N LEU A 14 -2.18 -12.03 4.78
CA LEU A 14 -1.91 -10.87 3.95
C LEU A 14 -0.42 -10.47 4.01
N GLY A 15 0.47 -11.44 3.79
CA GLY A 15 1.93 -11.21 3.78
C GLY A 15 2.66 -11.85 2.61
N VAL A 16 1.93 -12.37 1.60
CA VAL A 16 2.50 -13.30 0.60
C VAL A 16 3.46 -12.63 -0.39
N THR A 17 3.47 -11.30 -0.46
CA THR A 17 4.36 -10.53 -1.34
C THR A 17 5.46 -9.79 -0.58
N GLY A 18 5.82 -10.30 0.60
CA GLY A 18 6.90 -9.76 1.42
C GLY A 18 6.51 -8.51 2.20
N ASP A 19 5.23 -8.33 2.53
CA ASP A 19 4.70 -7.09 3.12
C ASP A 19 5.24 -6.80 4.53
N ARG A 20 5.80 -7.81 5.22
CA ARG A 20 6.62 -7.58 6.43
C ARG A 20 7.79 -6.64 6.15
N GLY A 21 8.38 -6.72 4.95
CA GLY A 21 9.44 -5.79 4.52
C GLY A 21 8.97 -4.33 4.39
N ASN A 22 7.68 -4.08 4.10
CA ASN A 22 7.14 -2.72 4.13
C ASN A 22 7.13 -2.17 5.57
N VAL A 23 6.70 -2.99 6.53
CA VAL A 23 6.68 -2.66 7.96
C VAL A 23 8.09 -2.40 8.49
N ASP A 24 9.03 -3.28 8.14
CA ASP A 24 10.44 -3.15 8.55
C ASP A 24 11.08 -1.87 8.02
N VAL A 25 10.77 -1.47 6.78
CA VAL A 25 11.26 -0.21 6.21
C VAL A 25 10.69 0.99 6.95
N LEU A 26 9.40 1.01 7.26
CA LEU A 26 8.80 2.11 8.03
C LEU A 26 9.47 2.24 9.39
N ALA A 27 9.62 1.14 10.13
CA ALA A 27 10.25 1.14 11.44
C ALA A 27 11.73 1.54 11.37
N THR A 28 12.47 1.03 10.39
CA THR A 28 13.88 1.36 10.20
C THR A 28 14.07 2.84 9.89
N ARG A 29 13.30 3.37 8.95
CA ARG A 29 13.41 4.78 8.53
C ARG A 29 12.94 5.75 9.61
N ALA A 30 11.96 5.37 10.44
CA ALA A 30 11.58 6.13 11.63
C ALA A 30 12.75 6.20 12.64
N ARG A 31 13.39 5.07 12.94
CA ARG A 31 14.57 5.01 13.83
C ARG A 31 15.75 5.82 13.31
N LEU A 32 16.00 5.78 12.00
CA LEU A 32 17.03 6.63 11.37
C LEU A 32 16.73 8.13 11.49
N ALA A 33 15.46 8.51 11.65
CA ALA A 33 15.04 9.88 11.93
C ALA A 33 15.00 10.22 13.44
N GLY A 34 15.51 9.34 14.30
CA GLY A 34 15.54 9.55 15.75
C GLY A 34 14.21 9.30 16.45
N LEU A 35 13.24 8.65 15.78
CA LEU A 35 11.97 8.24 16.36
C LEU A 35 12.07 6.79 16.82
N ASP A 36 11.63 6.50 18.05
CA ASP A 36 11.42 5.12 18.43
C ASP A 36 10.26 4.55 17.62
N ALA A 37 10.38 3.29 17.21
CA ALA A 37 9.35 2.64 16.40
C ALA A 37 9.09 1.23 16.93
N ALA A 38 7.84 0.96 17.28
CA ALA A 38 7.37 -0.33 17.73
C ALA A 38 6.43 -0.94 16.68
N ILE A 39 6.50 -2.26 16.53
CA ILE A 39 5.68 -3.01 15.58
C ILE A 39 4.75 -3.92 16.38
N THR A 40 3.44 -3.80 16.15
CA THR A 40 2.42 -4.71 16.67
C THR A 40 1.77 -5.45 15.52
N SER A 41 1.72 -6.77 15.58
CA SER A 41 1.02 -7.61 14.60
C SER A 41 -0.30 -8.08 15.16
N ILE A 42 -1.37 -8.00 14.36
CA ILE A 42 -2.72 -8.42 14.74
C ILE A 42 -3.18 -9.51 13.78
N GLY A 43 -3.51 -10.68 14.32
CA GLY A 43 -3.98 -11.83 13.55
C GLY A 43 -5.50 -11.86 13.36
N MET A 44 -5.98 -12.96 12.75
CA MET A 44 -7.42 -13.26 12.72
C MET A 44 -7.98 -13.46 14.12
N ALA A 45 -9.18 -12.94 14.37
CA ALA A 45 -9.93 -13.06 15.62
C ALA A 45 -9.21 -12.54 16.87
N ASP A 46 -8.12 -11.79 16.71
CA ASP A 46 -7.43 -11.14 17.82
C ASP A 46 -8.27 -9.96 18.34
N ALA A 47 -8.48 -9.87 19.64
CA ALA A 47 -9.27 -8.78 20.23
C ALA A 47 -8.47 -7.47 20.39
N ALA A 48 -7.17 -7.47 20.09
CA ALA A 48 -6.32 -6.29 20.22
C ALA A 48 -6.78 -5.13 19.32
N GLU A 49 -6.88 -3.95 19.93
CA GLU A 49 -7.19 -2.67 19.28
C GLU A 49 -6.19 -1.59 19.74
N PRO A 50 -4.89 -1.76 19.50
CA PRO A 50 -3.87 -0.79 19.94
C PRO A 50 -4.02 0.55 19.22
N ASP A 51 -3.48 1.60 19.81
CA ASP A 51 -3.28 2.86 19.09
C ASP A 51 -2.21 2.71 18.01
N ALA A 52 -2.40 3.38 16.89
CA ALA A 52 -1.56 3.26 15.71
C ALA A 52 -1.24 4.62 15.11
N ASP A 53 0.02 4.81 14.72
CA ASP A 53 0.45 5.92 13.87
C ASP A 53 0.41 5.52 12.40
N VAL A 54 0.79 4.27 12.12
CA VAL A 54 0.73 3.68 10.78
C VAL A 54 0.11 2.29 10.87
N ILE A 55 -0.86 2.01 10.00
CA ILE A 55 -1.49 0.70 9.86
C ILE A 55 -1.12 0.14 8.49
N VAL A 56 -0.55 -1.06 8.45
CA VAL A 56 -0.15 -1.76 7.23
C VAL A 56 -1.06 -2.97 6.99
N ILE A 57 -1.64 -3.05 5.80
CA ILE A 57 -2.48 -4.16 5.35
C ILE A 57 -1.90 -4.73 4.06
N GLY A 58 -1.27 -5.90 4.13
CA GLY A 58 -0.56 -6.46 2.98
C GLY A 58 -1.47 -7.13 1.96
N ASN A 59 -0.83 -7.90 1.07
CA ASN A 59 -1.49 -8.59 -0.02
C ASN A 59 -1.65 -10.10 0.26
N GLY A 60 -2.66 -10.71 -0.36
CA GLY A 60 -2.95 -12.13 -0.25
C GLY A 60 -3.80 -12.63 -1.43
N PRO A 61 -3.92 -13.96 -1.60
CA PRO A 61 -4.80 -14.52 -2.62
C PRO A 61 -6.28 -14.19 -2.35
N LEU A 62 -7.16 -14.43 -3.34
CA LEU A 62 -8.61 -14.24 -3.17
C LEU A 62 -9.18 -15.01 -1.98
N SER A 63 -8.65 -16.21 -1.69
CA SER A 63 -9.04 -17.00 -0.53
C SER A 63 -8.75 -16.26 0.78
N ALA A 64 -7.55 -15.70 0.92
CA ALA A 64 -7.18 -14.90 2.08
C ALA A 64 -8.04 -13.64 2.21
N LEU A 65 -8.29 -12.93 1.10
CA LEU A 65 -9.20 -11.77 1.08
C LEU A 65 -10.58 -12.14 1.64
N ARG A 66 -11.16 -13.26 1.18
CA ARG A 66 -12.45 -13.76 1.67
C ARG A 66 -12.41 -14.13 3.15
N THR A 67 -11.31 -14.74 3.61
CA THR A 67 -11.13 -15.12 5.01
C THR A 67 -11.04 -13.92 5.95
N VAL A 68 -10.29 -12.87 5.58
CA VAL A 68 -10.06 -11.70 6.45
C VAL A 68 -11.17 -10.67 6.38
N ARG A 69 -12.06 -10.72 5.37
CA ARG A 69 -13.10 -9.70 5.14
C ARG A 69 -13.92 -9.42 6.40
N ASP A 70 -14.53 -10.45 6.98
CA ASP A 70 -15.47 -10.31 8.10
C ASP A 70 -14.78 -9.73 9.34
N ASP A 71 -13.56 -10.19 9.63
CA ASP A 71 -12.75 -9.69 10.75
C ASP A 71 -12.36 -8.22 10.54
N LEU A 72 -11.89 -7.87 9.35
CA LEU A 72 -11.52 -6.49 9.00
C LEU A 72 -12.74 -5.56 9.06
N PHE A 73 -13.91 -6.04 8.65
CA PHE A 73 -15.17 -5.31 8.81
C PHE A 73 -15.55 -5.10 10.28
N GLY A 74 -15.36 -6.10 11.12
CA GLY A 74 -15.52 -5.98 12.57
C GLY A 74 -14.65 -4.88 13.18
N ARG A 75 -13.48 -4.62 12.58
CA ARG A 75 -12.53 -3.57 13.00
C ARG A 75 -12.83 -2.18 12.44
N ARG A 76 -13.91 -1.99 11.67
CA ARG A 76 -14.25 -0.69 11.06
C ARG A 76 -14.29 0.44 12.09
N ALA A 77 -14.87 0.20 13.27
CA ALA A 77 -14.95 1.20 14.32
C ALA A 77 -13.55 1.60 14.83
N TRP A 78 -12.66 0.63 15.05
CA TRP A 78 -11.28 0.89 15.44
C TRP A 78 -10.51 1.64 14.35
N LEU A 79 -10.57 1.20 13.09
CA LEU A 79 -9.94 1.87 11.96
C LEU A 79 -10.38 3.33 11.83
N SER A 80 -11.68 3.61 11.98
CA SER A 80 -12.20 4.98 11.97
C SER A 80 -11.61 5.83 13.10
N ARG A 81 -11.59 5.32 14.34
CA ARG A 81 -10.99 6.03 15.48
C ARG A 81 -9.51 6.32 15.27
N GLN A 82 -8.75 5.35 14.78
CA GLN A 82 -7.32 5.54 14.50
C GLN A 82 -7.11 6.60 13.41
N ARG A 83 -7.89 6.59 12.33
CA ARG A 83 -7.82 7.61 11.27
C ARG A 83 -8.16 9.01 11.78
N GLU A 84 -9.20 9.13 12.61
CA GLU A 84 -9.60 10.38 13.26
C GLU A 84 -8.49 10.90 14.20
N ALA A 85 -7.80 9.99 14.89
CA ALA A 85 -6.62 10.30 15.71
C ALA A 85 -5.36 10.60 14.88
N GLY A 86 -5.43 10.44 13.55
CA GLY A 86 -4.37 10.82 12.62
C GLY A 86 -3.54 9.67 12.06
N ALA A 87 -3.89 8.42 12.33
CA ALA A 87 -3.21 7.26 11.76
C ALA A 87 -3.21 7.29 10.23
N VAL A 88 -2.10 6.84 9.65
CA VAL A 88 -1.95 6.63 8.19
C VAL A 88 -2.14 5.16 7.89
N ILE A 89 -2.90 4.83 6.85
CA ILE A 89 -3.09 3.44 6.40
C ILE A 89 -2.30 3.24 5.11
N PHE A 90 -1.44 2.23 5.05
CA PHE A 90 -0.80 1.76 3.84
C PHE A 90 -1.27 0.35 3.51
N ALA A 91 -1.91 0.17 2.37
CA ALA A 91 -2.49 -1.09 1.96
C ALA A 91 -2.02 -1.52 0.57
N VAL A 92 -1.76 -2.81 0.41
CA VAL A 92 -1.21 -3.41 -0.81
C VAL A 92 -2.13 -4.52 -1.33
N GLY A 93 -2.37 -4.54 -2.64
CA GLY A 93 -3.10 -5.62 -3.32
C GLY A 93 -4.46 -5.91 -2.70
N ALA A 94 -4.72 -7.16 -2.33
CA ALA A 94 -5.97 -7.60 -1.71
C ALA A 94 -6.38 -6.78 -0.46
N GLY A 95 -5.41 -6.38 0.38
CA GLY A 95 -5.68 -5.51 1.52
C GLY A 95 -6.19 -4.14 1.08
N ALA A 96 -5.60 -3.60 0.00
CA ALA A 96 -6.01 -2.33 -0.58
C ALA A 96 -7.38 -2.41 -1.26
N GLU A 97 -7.68 -3.52 -1.93
CA GLU A 97 -8.99 -3.77 -2.54
C GLU A 97 -10.12 -3.77 -1.50
N LEU A 98 -9.89 -4.32 -0.31
CA LEU A 98 -10.86 -4.29 0.79
C LEU A 98 -11.09 -2.88 1.36
N LEU A 99 -10.22 -1.91 1.08
CA LEU A 99 -10.44 -0.51 1.48
C LEU A 99 -11.34 0.25 0.51
N ALA A 100 -11.53 -0.26 -0.71
CA ALA A 100 -12.46 0.31 -1.68
C ALA A 100 -13.92 0.19 -1.22
N ALA A 101 -14.86 0.81 -1.93
CA ALA A 101 -16.29 0.68 -1.62
C ALA A 101 -16.82 -0.74 -1.87
N ASN A 102 -16.35 -1.39 -2.94
CA ASN A 102 -16.68 -2.77 -3.25
C ASN A 102 -15.60 -3.43 -4.12
N VAL A 103 -15.57 -4.76 -4.09
CA VAL A 103 -14.77 -5.62 -4.96
C VAL A 103 -15.71 -6.55 -5.72
N ARG A 104 -15.89 -6.28 -7.01
CA ARG A 104 -16.61 -7.14 -7.95
C ARG A 104 -15.74 -8.33 -8.31
N VAL A 105 -16.21 -9.54 -8.03
CA VAL A 105 -15.49 -10.79 -8.32
C VAL A 105 -16.04 -11.46 -9.58
N LEU A 106 -15.25 -12.35 -10.19
CA LEU A 106 -15.69 -13.09 -11.38
C LEU A 106 -16.80 -14.10 -11.07
N ASP A 107 -16.68 -14.77 -9.91
CA ASP A 107 -17.57 -15.85 -9.50
C ASP A 107 -18.04 -15.64 -8.06
N GLY A 108 -19.37 -15.64 -7.88
CA GLY A 108 -20.02 -15.44 -6.59
C GLY A 108 -20.49 -14.00 -6.36
N PRO A 109 -20.99 -13.70 -5.15
CA PRO A 109 -21.44 -12.35 -4.81
C PRO A 109 -20.25 -11.39 -4.71
N ASP A 110 -20.52 -10.13 -5.04
CA ASP A 110 -19.60 -9.02 -4.81
C ASP A 110 -19.21 -8.94 -3.32
N ILE A 111 -17.99 -8.51 -3.08
CA ILE A 111 -17.46 -8.35 -1.73
C ILE A 111 -17.60 -6.88 -1.36
N GLU A 112 -18.38 -6.61 -0.32
CA GLU A 112 -18.45 -5.28 0.27
C GLU A 112 -17.06 -4.89 0.82
N GLY A 113 -16.64 -3.64 0.61
CA GLY A 113 -15.39 -3.11 1.15
C GLY A 113 -15.62 -2.06 2.25
N LEU A 114 -14.54 -1.55 2.82
CA LEU A 114 -14.61 -0.56 3.91
C LEU A 114 -15.01 0.85 3.42
N GLY A 115 -14.89 1.15 2.13
CA GLY A 115 -15.21 2.48 1.60
C GLY A 115 -14.31 3.60 2.11
N LEU A 116 -13.09 3.27 2.53
CA LEU A 116 -12.06 4.24 2.91
C LEU A 116 -11.38 4.86 1.68
N VAL A 117 -11.43 4.15 0.54
CA VAL A 117 -10.99 4.62 -0.76
C VAL A 117 -12.24 4.78 -1.64
N PRO A 118 -12.51 5.97 -2.23
CA PRO A 118 -13.71 6.23 -3.04
C PRO A 118 -13.54 5.64 -4.45
N ALA A 119 -13.36 4.33 -4.50
CA ALA A 119 -13.18 3.55 -5.71
C ALA A 119 -14.02 2.26 -5.65
N THR A 120 -14.27 1.69 -6.81
CA THR A 120 -14.75 0.31 -6.97
C THR A 120 -13.65 -0.50 -7.61
N VAL A 121 -13.52 -1.76 -7.20
CA VAL A 121 -12.56 -2.70 -7.78
C VAL A 121 -13.31 -3.74 -8.58
N ALA A 122 -12.88 -4.00 -9.81
CA ALA A 122 -13.34 -5.12 -10.60
C ALA A 122 -12.19 -6.12 -10.78
N ARG A 123 -12.36 -7.35 -10.29
CA ARG A 123 -11.47 -8.45 -10.64
C ARG A 123 -11.81 -8.97 -12.03
N THR A 124 -10.80 -9.13 -12.87
CA THR A 124 -10.95 -9.47 -14.28
C THR A 124 -10.20 -10.76 -14.60
N ARG A 125 -10.36 -11.26 -15.82
CA ARG A 125 -9.54 -12.38 -16.34
C ARG A 125 -8.20 -11.90 -16.91
N ASP A 126 -8.03 -10.59 -17.10
CA ASP A 126 -6.78 -10.00 -17.62
C ASP A 126 -5.83 -9.75 -16.46
N ARG A 127 -4.88 -10.68 -16.29
CA ARG A 127 -3.82 -10.56 -15.29
C ARG A 127 -2.71 -9.66 -15.81
N ARG A 128 -2.41 -8.61 -15.04
CA ARG A 128 -1.33 -7.66 -15.27
C ARG A 128 -0.11 -8.17 -14.52
N VAL A 129 0.94 -8.52 -15.27
CA VAL A 129 2.17 -9.10 -14.73
C VAL A 129 3.36 -8.42 -15.38
N GLY A 130 4.21 -7.76 -14.58
CA GLY A 130 5.41 -7.14 -15.09
C GLY A 130 5.99 -6.06 -14.19
N TYR A 131 7.07 -5.44 -14.65
CA TYR A 131 7.59 -4.24 -13.99
C TYR A 131 6.67 -3.05 -14.23
N ILE A 132 6.50 -2.24 -13.18
CA ILE A 132 5.72 -1.02 -13.23
C ILE A 132 6.56 0.18 -12.81
N VAL A 133 6.40 1.27 -13.56
CA VAL A 133 6.96 2.58 -13.25
C VAL A 133 5.85 3.62 -13.41
N ALA A 134 5.61 4.40 -12.36
CA ALA A 134 4.67 5.51 -12.39
C ALA A 134 5.33 6.81 -11.90
N GLU A 135 5.05 7.92 -12.58
CA GLU A 135 5.49 9.25 -12.16
C GLU A 135 4.53 9.79 -11.09
N THR A 136 5.06 10.14 -9.91
CA THR A 136 4.28 10.68 -8.79
C THR A 136 4.85 12.03 -8.34
N ARG A 137 4.09 12.75 -7.50
CA ARG A 137 4.55 14.03 -6.92
C ARG A 137 5.78 13.89 -6.02
N ASP A 138 6.07 12.70 -5.48
CA ASP A 138 7.21 12.47 -4.58
C ASP A 138 8.37 11.74 -5.30
N GLY A 139 8.30 11.60 -6.62
CA GLY A 139 9.26 10.85 -7.44
C GLY A 139 8.68 9.53 -7.97
N ARG A 140 9.45 8.82 -8.81
CA ARG A 140 8.96 7.60 -9.46
C ARG A 140 8.58 6.52 -8.46
N LEU A 141 7.38 5.97 -8.59
CA LEU A 141 6.98 4.71 -7.99
C LEU A 141 7.45 3.57 -8.88
N VAL A 142 8.27 2.66 -8.34
CA VAL A 142 8.90 1.56 -9.08
C VAL A 142 8.61 0.25 -8.38
N GLY A 143 8.24 -0.80 -9.13
CA GLY A 143 8.04 -2.11 -8.54
C GLY A 143 7.62 -3.17 -9.54
N PHE A 144 6.80 -4.10 -9.05
CA PHE A 144 6.20 -5.16 -9.86
C PHE A 144 4.67 -5.13 -9.70
N GLU A 145 3.94 -5.32 -10.79
CA GLU A 145 2.51 -5.57 -10.77
C GLU A 145 2.27 -7.06 -11.00
N ASP A 146 1.48 -7.67 -10.14
CA ASP A 146 0.94 -9.01 -10.32
C ASP A 146 -0.47 -9.07 -9.73
N HIS A 147 -1.44 -8.62 -10.53
CA HIS A 147 -2.83 -8.56 -10.11
C HIS A 147 -3.77 -8.68 -11.31
N ALA A 148 -5.02 -9.05 -11.03
CA ALA A 148 -6.09 -9.08 -12.03
C ALA A 148 -7.23 -8.19 -11.58
N SER A 149 -6.91 -6.95 -11.19
CA SER A 149 -7.88 -5.98 -10.68
C SER A 149 -7.75 -4.63 -11.38
N VAL A 150 -8.90 -4.05 -11.72
CA VAL A 150 -9.03 -2.71 -12.29
C VAL A 150 -9.87 -1.88 -11.34
N TRP A 151 -9.34 -0.74 -10.96
CA TRP A 151 -9.93 0.19 -10.01
C TRP A 151 -10.53 1.35 -10.80
N THR A 152 -11.71 1.77 -10.39
CA THR A 152 -12.42 2.91 -10.98
C THR A 152 -12.85 3.82 -9.84
N LEU A 153 -12.40 5.08 -9.88
CA LEU A 153 -12.84 6.09 -8.91
C LEU A 153 -14.35 6.30 -9.04
N GLN A 154 -15.02 6.52 -7.92
CA GLN A 154 -16.44 6.81 -7.91
C GLN A 154 -16.73 8.18 -8.55
N PRO A 155 -17.92 8.36 -9.16
CA PRO A 155 -18.34 9.67 -9.64
C PRO A 155 -18.24 10.73 -8.53
N GLY A 156 -17.61 11.86 -8.84
CA GLY A 156 -17.42 12.97 -7.89
C GLY A 156 -16.23 12.81 -6.93
N ALA A 157 -15.48 11.71 -6.99
CA ALA A 157 -14.21 11.61 -6.29
C ALA A 157 -13.23 12.67 -6.82
N ASP A 158 -12.48 13.32 -5.93
CA ASP A 158 -11.47 14.30 -6.31
C ASP A 158 -10.38 13.63 -7.16
N PRO A 159 -10.15 14.06 -8.41
CA PRO A 159 -9.08 13.50 -9.25
C PRO A 159 -7.69 13.57 -8.62
N ALA A 160 -7.44 14.49 -7.68
CA ALA A 160 -6.15 14.65 -7.01
C ALA A 160 -5.75 13.45 -6.11
N ILE A 161 -6.70 12.57 -5.77
CA ILE A 161 -6.39 11.34 -5.01
C ILE A 161 -5.63 10.31 -5.84
N ARG A 162 -5.54 10.49 -7.16
CA ARG A 162 -4.65 9.69 -8.01
C ARG A 162 -3.20 9.94 -7.65
N TYR A 163 -2.49 8.89 -7.27
CA TYR A 163 -1.09 8.97 -6.90
C TYR A 163 -0.19 8.22 -7.87
N GLY A 164 -0.08 8.75 -9.07
CA GLY A 164 0.85 8.23 -10.06
C GLY A 164 0.23 8.06 -11.42
N THR A 165 0.98 8.46 -12.44
CA THR A 165 0.67 8.14 -13.84
C THR A 165 1.65 7.10 -14.33
N VAL A 166 1.15 5.96 -14.78
CA VAL A 166 1.95 4.84 -15.25
C VAL A 166 2.62 5.22 -16.56
N VAL A 167 3.95 5.10 -16.59
CA VAL A 167 4.79 5.34 -17.77
C VAL A 167 5.39 4.04 -18.34
N ALA A 168 5.41 2.98 -17.53
CA ALA A 168 5.70 1.62 -17.98
C ALA A 168 4.92 0.62 -17.12
N GLY A 169 4.41 -0.45 -17.72
CA GLY A 169 3.43 -1.34 -17.08
C GLY A 169 1.99 -0.93 -17.41
N ARG A 170 1.01 -1.49 -16.69
CA ARG A 170 -0.42 -1.27 -16.91
C ARG A 170 -1.10 -0.54 -15.74
N GLY A 171 -0.64 -0.78 -14.51
CA GLY A 171 -1.22 -0.23 -13.29
C GLY A 171 -2.62 -0.72 -12.99
N SER A 172 -3.18 -0.23 -11.89
CA SER A 172 -4.48 -0.67 -11.40
C SER A 172 -5.62 0.29 -11.65
N LEU A 173 -5.39 1.58 -11.89
CA LEU A 173 -6.44 2.60 -11.91
C LEU A 173 -6.69 3.15 -13.32
N ASP A 174 -7.93 3.10 -13.80
CA ASP A 174 -8.28 3.53 -15.17
C ASP A 174 -8.59 5.05 -15.26
N PRO A 175 -7.98 5.82 -16.20
CA PRO A 175 -6.92 5.47 -17.14
C PRO A 175 -5.49 5.58 -16.58
N ALA A 176 -4.63 4.61 -16.92
CA ALA A 176 -3.16 4.62 -16.75
C ALA A 176 -2.63 5.14 -15.39
N GLY A 177 -3.33 4.84 -14.30
CA GLY A 177 -2.96 5.23 -12.93
C GLY A 177 -2.50 4.07 -12.09
N GLU A 178 -1.78 4.42 -11.04
CA GLU A 178 -1.45 3.51 -9.96
C GLU A 178 -1.56 4.28 -8.65
N THR A 179 -1.87 3.58 -7.56
CA THR A 179 -2.04 4.10 -6.20
C THR A 179 -3.15 5.15 -6.03
N VAL A 180 -3.92 5.03 -4.96
CA VAL A 180 -4.85 6.06 -4.49
C VAL A 180 -4.38 6.57 -3.14
N VAL A 181 -4.29 7.90 -3.01
CA VAL A 181 -3.97 8.59 -1.75
C VAL A 181 -5.10 9.52 -1.36
N VAL A 182 -5.80 9.19 -0.28
CA VAL A 182 -6.95 9.96 0.20
C VAL A 182 -6.97 9.96 1.73
N ASP A 183 -7.02 11.13 2.36
CA ASP A 183 -7.20 11.28 3.80
C ASP A 183 -6.30 10.38 4.67
N GLY A 184 -5.01 10.30 4.31
CA GLY A 184 -4.02 9.44 4.98
C GLY A 184 -4.12 7.95 4.68
N VAL A 185 -4.87 7.54 3.66
CA VAL A 185 -4.91 6.17 3.13
C VAL A 185 -4.12 6.11 1.84
N TYR A 186 -3.13 5.22 1.77
CA TYR A 186 -2.30 4.93 0.62
C TYR A 186 -2.61 3.49 0.18
N ALA A 187 -3.31 3.33 -0.95
CA ALA A 187 -3.77 2.04 -1.44
C ALA A 187 -3.13 1.76 -2.81
N THR A 188 -2.34 0.70 -2.94
CA THR A 188 -1.56 0.40 -4.15
C THR A 188 -1.64 -1.08 -4.55
N ASN A 189 -1.47 -1.36 -5.84
CA ASN A 189 -1.22 -2.70 -6.36
C ASN A 189 0.27 -2.97 -6.62
N VAL A 190 1.14 -1.97 -6.43
CA VAL A 190 2.59 -2.15 -6.58
C VAL A 190 3.10 -3.06 -5.48
N GLN A 191 3.80 -4.11 -5.89
CA GLN A 191 4.45 -5.10 -5.06
C GLN A 191 5.98 -5.01 -5.26
N GLY A 192 6.76 -5.79 -4.51
CA GLY A 192 8.21 -5.80 -4.71
C GLY A 192 9.11 -6.05 -3.50
N PRO A 193 8.60 -6.18 -2.26
CA PRO A 193 7.68 -5.27 -1.56
C PRO A 193 7.81 -3.78 -1.96
N ALA A 194 6.72 -3.02 -1.84
CA ALA A 194 6.63 -1.64 -2.34
C ALA A 194 7.60 -0.65 -1.67
N LEU A 195 7.62 -0.56 -0.35
CA LEU A 195 8.35 0.48 0.37
C LEU A 195 9.88 0.32 0.31
N PRO A 196 10.47 -0.90 0.36
CA PRO A 196 11.90 -1.07 0.15
C PRO A 196 12.40 -0.56 -1.22
N LEU A 197 11.58 -0.67 -2.26
CA LEU A 197 11.89 -0.11 -3.59
C LEU A 197 11.56 1.38 -3.69
N ASN A 198 10.80 1.93 -2.76
CA ASN A 198 10.29 3.30 -2.81
C ASN A 198 10.50 4.04 -1.48
N PRO A 199 11.76 4.36 -1.10
CA PRO A 199 12.07 5.12 0.10
C PRO A 199 11.29 6.43 0.22
N GLN A 200 11.10 7.13 -0.91
CA GLN A 200 10.36 8.39 -0.97
C GLN A 200 8.87 8.22 -0.59
N LEU A 201 8.26 7.08 -0.91
CA LEU A 201 6.90 6.76 -0.50
C LEU A 201 6.83 6.43 0.99
N ALA A 202 7.82 5.67 1.50
CA ALA A 202 7.92 5.38 2.93
C ALA A 202 8.07 6.68 3.75
N ASP A 203 8.89 7.62 3.27
CA ASP A 203 9.08 8.92 3.90
C ASP A 203 7.81 9.79 3.83
N ALA A 204 7.07 9.75 2.72
CA ALA A 204 5.79 10.45 2.60
C ALA A 204 4.77 9.94 3.62
N ILE A 205 4.70 8.61 3.82
CA ILE A 205 3.83 7.97 4.83
C ILE A 205 4.26 8.40 6.24
N LEU A 206 5.54 8.27 6.58
CA LEU A 206 6.06 8.64 7.90
C LEU A 206 5.89 10.12 8.20
N ARG A 207 6.20 10.99 7.23
CA ARG A 207 6.00 12.44 7.36
C ARG A 207 4.54 12.78 7.60
N THR A 208 3.62 12.12 6.90
CA THR A 208 2.18 12.32 7.11
C THR A 208 1.77 11.90 8.53
N ALA A 209 2.20 10.73 8.99
CA ALA A 209 1.84 10.20 10.31
C ALA A 209 2.39 11.09 11.44
N VAL A 210 3.66 11.49 11.35
CA VAL A 210 4.33 12.33 12.34
C VAL A 210 3.75 13.75 12.36
N ALA A 211 3.48 14.34 11.19
CA ALA A 211 2.88 15.67 11.10
C ALA A 211 1.47 15.74 11.72
N LYS A 212 0.67 14.68 11.57
CA LYS A 212 -0.67 14.59 12.18
C LYS A 212 -0.62 14.56 13.72
N ARG A 213 0.53 14.24 14.31
CA ARG A 213 0.80 14.34 15.75
C ARG A 213 1.51 15.63 16.17
N GLY A 214 1.69 16.58 15.24
CA GLY A 214 2.39 17.83 15.48
C GLY A 214 3.91 17.69 15.60
N GLY A 215 4.47 16.57 15.11
CA GLY A 215 5.91 16.37 15.03
C GLY A 215 6.49 16.71 13.67
N GLU A 216 7.82 16.64 13.56
CA GLU A 216 8.58 16.80 12.32
C GLU A 216 9.30 15.50 11.96
N TYR A 217 9.36 15.18 10.67
CA TYR A 217 10.05 14.00 10.14
C TYR A 217 11.04 14.42 9.05
N ASP A 218 12.32 14.26 9.36
CA ASP A 218 13.42 14.62 8.48
C ASP A 218 14.28 13.40 8.13
N THR A 219 14.71 13.36 6.88
CA THR A 219 15.64 12.36 6.36
C THR A 219 17.06 12.91 6.39
N GLY A 220 18.04 12.07 6.74
CA GLY A 220 19.45 12.47 6.82
C GLY A 220 20.39 11.54 6.07
N ALA A 221 21.69 11.67 6.36
CA ALA A 221 22.74 10.88 5.70
C ALA A 221 22.57 9.35 5.88
N ALA A 222 22.03 8.91 7.01
CA ALA A 222 21.78 7.49 7.26
C ALA A 222 20.68 6.92 6.34
N HIS A 223 19.63 7.71 6.03
CA HIS A 223 18.62 7.32 5.05
C HIS A 223 19.24 7.22 3.65
N ALA A 224 20.02 8.22 3.24
CA ALA A 224 20.69 8.23 1.94
C ALA A 224 21.60 6.99 1.75
N GLN A 225 22.27 6.53 2.80
CA GLN A 225 23.11 5.33 2.74
C GLN A 225 22.31 4.05 2.42
N ILE A 226 21.11 3.88 2.98
CA ILE A 226 20.28 2.71 2.70
C ILE A 226 19.51 2.86 1.38
N ASP A 227 19.25 4.09 0.94
CA ASP A 227 18.58 4.39 -0.33
C ASP A 227 19.41 3.95 -1.55
N ASP A 228 20.72 3.81 -1.39
CA ASP A 228 21.61 3.26 -2.42
C ASP A 228 21.23 1.81 -2.82
N TYR A 229 20.75 0.99 -1.88
CA TYR A 229 20.25 -0.35 -2.19
C TYR A 229 19.00 -0.28 -3.08
N ALA A 230 18.07 0.61 -2.75
CA ALA A 230 16.88 0.83 -3.55
C ALA A 230 17.25 1.39 -4.93
N ARG A 231 18.18 2.35 -5.02
CA ARG A 231 18.61 2.98 -6.26
C ARG A 231 19.09 1.96 -7.30
N HIS A 232 19.95 1.03 -6.91
CA HIS A 232 20.47 0.01 -7.84
C HIS A 232 19.37 -0.96 -8.30
N ALA A 233 18.50 -1.41 -7.39
CA ALA A 233 17.38 -2.29 -7.74
C ALA A 233 16.39 -1.58 -8.69
N ARG A 234 16.04 -0.32 -8.39
CA ARG A 234 15.15 0.52 -9.21
C ARG A 234 15.70 0.73 -10.61
N ALA A 235 16.99 1.08 -10.74
CA ALA A 235 17.61 1.32 -12.04
C ALA A 235 17.50 0.09 -12.96
N GLU A 236 17.67 -1.12 -12.42
CA GLU A 236 17.49 -2.34 -13.20
C GLU A 236 16.02 -2.60 -13.59
N ILE A 237 15.09 -2.33 -12.67
CA ILE A 237 13.64 -2.42 -12.97
C ILE A 237 13.26 -1.44 -14.07
N GLU A 238 13.66 -0.18 -13.97
CA GLU A 238 13.37 0.87 -14.96
C GLU A 238 13.97 0.52 -16.33
N ARG A 239 15.22 0.05 -16.36
CA ARG A 239 15.88 -0.42 -17.59
C ARG A 239 15.10 -1.57 -18.22
N ARG A 240 14.63 -2.53 -17.42
CA ARG A 240 13.85 -3.67 -17.92
C ARG A 240 12.46 -3.26 -18.38
N ALA A 241 11.78 -2.38 -17.66
CA ALA A 241 10.46 -1.84 -17.99
C ALA A 241 10.47 -1.09 -19.32
N ALA A 242 11.54 -0.34 -19.62
CA ALA A 242 11.71 0.33 -20.91
C ALA A 242 12.00 -0.65 -22.08
N SER A 243 12.65 -1.78 -21.79
CA SER A 243 13.15 -2.70 -22.83
C SER A 243 12.17 -3.80 -23.27
N LYS A 244 11.12 -4.09 -22.48
CA LYS A 244 10.21 -5.21 -22.74
C LYS A 244 8.75 -4.79 -22.61
N HIS A 245 7.98 -5.03 -23.66
CA HIS A 245 6.52 -5.08 -23.54
C HIS A 245 6.16 -6.42 -22.89
N PHE A 246 5.90 -6.42 -21.58
CA PHE A 246 5.44 -7.62 -20.88
C PHE A 246 3.95 -7.83 -21.20
N THR A 247 3.65 -8.63 -22.23
CA THR A 247 2.32 -9.19 -22.48
C THR A 247 2.24 -10.55 -21.80
N ALA A 248 2.08 -10.54 -20.47
CA ALA A 248 1.91 -11.71 -19.60
C ALA A 248 3.08 -12.71 -19.57
N ILE A 249 3.29 -13.35 -18.42
CA ILE A 249 4.04 -14.60 -18.35
C ILE A 249 3.15 -15.64 -19.03
N GLN A 250 3.50 -16.08 -20.23
CA GLN A 250 2.94 -17.31 -20.79
C GLN A 250 3.43 -18.45 -19.89
N LEU A 251 2.54 -18.93 -19.03
CA LEU A 251 2.68 -20.21 -18.33
C LEU A 251 2.43 -21.35 -19.31
#